data_AF-A0AAD6BW58-F1
#
_entry.id   AF-A0AAD6BW58-F1
#
_cell.length_a   1.000
_cell.length_b   1.000
_cell.length_c   1.000
_cell.angle_alpha   90.00
_cell.angle_beta   90.00
_cell.angle_gamma   90.00
#
_symmetry.space_group_name_H-M   'P 1'
#
loop_
_entity.id
_entity.type
_entity.pdbx_description
1 polymer ?
#
loop_
_entity_poly.entity_id
_entity_poly.type
_entity_poly.pdbx_seq_one_letter_code
_entity_poly.pdbx_strand_id
1 'polypeptide(L)'
;MTWFDICVFVINQSAQSFTPDDAASRYIRCVQRPNQRIRDFALWVQQFAPHYRRPGWDELRHLYDRASPAIKNRARKDWKDFSYLAPFVDYLEAVENTSPDTPKDKGADNTLFMVPRKRGRED
;
A
#
# COMPACT_ATOMS: atom_id res chain seq x y z
N MET A 1 -7.39 -12.92 0.32
CA MET A 1 -7.21 -12.91 -1.14
C MET A 1 -8.02 -11.75 -1.71
N THR A 2 -7.32 -10.66 -1.98
CA THR A 2 -7.81 -9.39 -2.53
C THR A 2 -7.37 -9.26 -3.98
N TRP A 3 -7.91 -8.29 -4.72
CA TRP A 3 -7.38 -7.96 -6.05
C TRP A 3 -5.90 -7.55 -6.00
N PHE A 4 -5.46 -6.91 -4.92
CA PHE A 4 -4.05 -6.57 -4.71
C PHE A 4 -3.16 -7.80 -4.65
N ASP A 5 -3.58 -8.83 -3.90
CA ASP A 5 -2.84 -10.09 -3.78
C ASP A 5 -2.63 -10.75 -5.16
N ILE A 6 -3.66 -10.70 -6.01
CA ILE A 6 -3.59 -11.23 -7.38
C ILE A 6 -2.59 -10.44 -8.22
N CYS A 7 -2.62 -9.10 -8.17
CA CYS A 7 -1.66 -8.26 -8.87
C CYS A 7 -0.22 -8.56 -8.42
N VAL A 8 0.02 -8.67 -7.11
CA VAL A 8 1.34 -9.01 -6.55
C VAL A 8 1.78 -10.40 -7.02
N PHE A 9 0.87 -11.39 -7.01
CA PHE A 9 1.18 -12.73 -7.50
C PHE A 9 1.65 -12.70 -8.96
N VAL A 10 0.91 -12.03 -9.85
CA VAL A 10 1.24 -11.92 -11.28
C VAL A 10 2.57 -11.20 -11.48
N ILE A 11 2.78 -10.08 -10.78
CA ILE A 11 4.03 -9.32 -10.82
C ILE A 11 5.22 -10.19 -10.41
N ASN A 12 5.08 -10.96 -9.32
CA ASN A 12 6.14 -11.81 -8.83
C ASN A 12 6.52 -12.92 -9.82
N GLN A 13 5.56 -13.43 -10.62
CA GLN A 13 5.89 -14.38 -11.70
C GLN A 13 6.76 -13.74 -12.79
N SER A 14 6.58 -12.43 -13.04
CA SER A 14 7.38 -11.69 -14.04
C SER A 14 8.73 -11.19 -13.51
N ALA A 15 9.03 -11.36 -12.22
CA ALA A 15 10.26 -10.83 -11.61
C ALA A 15 11.55 -11.40 -12.23
N GLN A 16 11.49 -12.56 -12.88
CA GLN A 16 12.63 -13.18 -13.57
C GLN A 16 13.19 -12.34 -14.73
N SER A 17 12.42 -11.38 -15.24
CA SER A 17 12.87 -10.48 -16.31
C SER A 17 13.94 -9.47 -15.86
N PHE A 18 14.22 -9.36 -14.55
CA PHE A 18 15.25 -8.48 -14.01
C PHE A 18 16.49 -9.26 -13.57
N THR A 19 17.67 -8.67 -13.75
CA THR A 19 18.89 -9.22 -13.13
C THR A 19 18.82 -9.02 -11.60
N PRO A 20 19.26 -10.00 -10.79
CA PRO A 20 19.13 -9.93 -9.33
C PRO A 20 19.77 -8.68 -8.72
N ASP A 21 20.95 -8.27 -9.20
CA ASP A 21 21.67 -7.11 -8.66
C ASP A 21 20.97 -5.78 -8.97
N ASP A 22 20.44 -5.61 -10.19
CA ASP A 22 19.68 -4.40 -10.55
C ASP A 22 18.36 -4.36 -9.77
N ALA A 23 17.65 -5.49 -9.69
CA ALA A 23 16.42 -5.58 -8.91
C ALA A 23 16.64 -5.25 -7.43
N ALA A 24 17.66 -5.85 -6.80
CA ALA A 24 18.01 -5.56 -5.41
C ALA A 24 18.38 -4.08 -5.22
N SER A 25 19.16 -3.49 -6.12
CA SER A 25 19.51 -2.06 -6.09
C SER A 25 18.26 -1.17 -6.17
N ARG A 26 17.36 -1.45 -7.12
CA ARG A 26 16.07 -0.74 -7.28
C ARG A 26 15.18 -0.89 -6.06
N TYR A 27 15.09 -2.10 -5.50
CA TYR A 27 14.32 -2.38 -4.30
C TYR A 27 14.82 -1.55 -3.11
N ILE A 28 16.13 -1.54 -2.86
CA ILE A 28 16.73 -0.82 -1.72
C ILE A 28 16.57 0.69 -1.87
N ARG A 29 16.78 1.22 -3.08
CA ARG A 29 16.85 2.67 -3.33
C ARG A 29 15.50 3.30 -3.61
N CYS A 30 14.43 2.52 -3.66
CA CYS A 30 13.11 3.04 -3.98
C CYS A 30 12.63 4.07 -2.95
N VAL A 31 11.86 5.04 -3.42
CA VAL A 31 11.11 6.01 -2.63
C VAL A 31 9.84 6.31 -3.42
N GLN A 32 8.70 6.45 -2.73
CA GLN A 32 7.46 6.87 -3.37
C GLN A 32 7.67 8.24 -4.03
N ARG A 33 7.43 8.31 -5.35
CA ARG A 33 7.59 9.56 -6.09
C ARG A 33 6.51 10.58 -5.69
N PRO A 34 6.75 11.89 -5.84
CA PRO A 34 5.70 12.89 -5.69
C PRO A 34 4.50 12.53 -6.58
N ASN A 35 3.28 12.64 -6.03
CA ASN A 35 2.00 12.32 -6.68
C ASN A 35 1.79 10.86 -7.13
N GLN A 36 2.74 9.95 -6.86
CA GLN A 36 2.52 8.53 -7.06
C GLN A 36 1.60 8.00 -5.96
N ARG A 37 0.55 7.26 -6.31
CA ARG A 37 -0.33 6.61 -5.33
C ARG A 37 0.40 5.52 -4.57
N ILE A 38 0.10 5.36 -3.28
CA ILE A 38 0.73 4.33 -2.45
C ILE A 38 0.50 2.92 -3.00
N ARG A 39 -0.68 2.65 -3.55
CA ARG A 39 -1.01 1.36 -4.16
C ARG A 39 -0.10 1.06 -5.36
N ASP A 40 0.08 2.03 -6.25
CA ASP A 40 0.96 1.91 -7.42
C ASP A 40 2.41 1.76 -7.00
N PHE A 41 2.84 2.52 -5.99
CA PHE A 41 4.18 2.39 -5.43
C PHE A 41 4.42 0.99 -4.85
N ALA A 42 3.46 0.46 -4.07
CA ALA A 42 3.57 -0.89 -3.50
C ALA A 42 3.69 -1.96 -4.59
N LEU A 43 2.87 -1.90 -5.64
CA LEU A 43 2.97 -2.81 -6.79
C LEU A 43 4.33 -2.70 -7.49
N TRP A 44 4.82 -1.47 -7.67
CA TRP A 44 6.15 -1.23 -8.26
C TRP A 44 7.27 -1.86 -7.41
N VAL A 45 7.20 -1.71 -6.08
CA VAL A 45 8.19 -2.31 -5.16
C VAL A 45 8.18 -3.83 -5.24
N GLN A 46 6.99 -4.44 -5.35
CA GLN A 46 6.83 -5.90 -5.43
C GLN A 46 7.45 -6.51 -6.70
N GLN A 47 7.65 -5.74 -7.77
CA GLN A 47 8.38 -6.23 -8.96
C GLN A 47 9.81 -6.68 -8.64
N PHE A 48 10.42 -6.08 -7.62
CA PHE A 48 11.82 -6.32 -7.25
C PHE A 48 11.97 -7.09 -5.95
N ALA A 49 10.92 -7.17 -5.12
CA ALA A 49 10.93 -7.81 -3.81
C ALA A 49 11.43 -9.28 -3.84
N PRO A 50 11.07 -10.12 -4.83
CA PRO A 50 11.55 -11.52 -4.87
C PRO A 50 13.07 -11.67 -4.89
N HIS A 51 13.80 -10.66 -5.39
CA HIS A 51 15.26 -10.67 -5.48
C HIS A 51 15.95 -10.19 -4.19
N TYR A 52 15.19 -9.67 -3.23
CA TYR A 52 15.74 -9.12 -1.99
C TYR A 52 15.25 -9.90 -0.77
N ARG A 53 16.04 -10.89 -0.34
CA ARG A 53 15.82 -11.64 0.90
C ARG A 53 17.08 -11.62 1.74
N ARG A 54 17.07 -10.80 2.80
CA ARG A 54 18.16 -10.75 3.79
C ARG A 54 17.62 -11.12 5.19
N PRO A 55 18.46 -11.67 6.07
CA PRO A 55 18.07 -11.91 7.46
C PRO A 55 17.57 -10.63 8.13
N GLY A 56 16.42 -10.71 8.81
CA GLY A 56 15.78 -9.57 9.48
C GLY A 56 15.10 -8.56 8.55
N TRP A 57 14.96 -8.87 7.26
CA TRP A 57 14.18 -8.07 6.33
C TRP A 57 12.68 -8.21 6.59
N ASP A 58 11.99 -7.07 6.57
CA ASP A 58 10.54 -6.97 6.71
C ASP A 58 10.01 -6.12 5.56
N GLU A 59 9.12 -6.70 4.75
CA GLU A 59 8.58 -6.07 3.56
C GLU A 59 7.67 -4.88 3.88
N LEU A 60 6.92 -4.96 4.99
CA LEU A 60 5.99 -3.92 5.42
C LEU A 60 6.77 -2.72 5.93
N ARG A 61 7.79 -2.98 6.75
CA ARG A 61 8.72 -1.96 7.21
C ARG A 61 9.37 -1.24 6.03
N HIS A 62 9.90 -1.99 5.06
CA HIS A 62 10.57 -1.38 3.91
C HIS A 62 9.61 -0.52 3.10
N LEU A 63 8.39 -0.99 2.83
CA LEU A 63 7.38 -0.20 2.15
C LEU A 63 7.05 1.08 2.92
N TYR A 64 6.86 0.99 4.24
CA TYR A 64 6.55 2.14 5.08
C TYR A 64 7.67 3.17 5.09
N ASP A 65 8.91 2.74 5.29
CA ASP A 65 10.08 3.62 5.34
C ASP A 65 10.22 4.42 4.04
N ARG A 66 9.91 3.78 2.90
CA ARG A 66 10.00 4.38 1.55
C ARG A 66 8.72 5.12 1.10
N ALA A 67 7.63 5.01 1.85
CA ALA A 67 6.42 5.76 1.59
C ALA A 67 6.62 7.26 1.81
N SER A 68 5.76 8.06 1.19
CA SER A 68 5.81 9.50 1.27
C SER A 68 5.65 10.00 2.72
N PRO A 69 6.37 11.07 3.12
CA PRO A 69 6.21 11.65 4.46
C PRO A 69 4.77 12.06 4.77
N ALA A 70 4.00 12.49 3.77
CA ALA A 70 2.60 12.90 3.94
C ALA A 70 1.69 11.76 4.41
N ILE A 71 1.93 10.53 3.98
CA ILE A 71 1.19 9.35 4.46
C ILE A 71 1.66 9.00 5.87
N LYS A 72 2.98 8.93 6.09
CA LYS A 72 3.57 8.61 7.40
C LYS A 72 3.11 9.55 8.51
N ASN A 73 3.05 10.85 8.24
CA ASN A 73 2.64 11.85 9.23
C ASN A 73 1.16 11.74 9.63
N ARG A 74 0.31 11.22 8.72
CA ARG A 74 -1.14 11.03 8.94
C ARG A 74 -1.49 9.63 9.46
N ALA A 75 -0.63 8.65 9.20
CA ALA A 75 -0.81 7.29 9.69
C ALA A 75 -0.84 7.28 11.23
N ARG A 76 -1.81 6.55 11.79
CA ARG A 76 -1.96 6.30 13.23
C ARG A 76 -1.43 4.93 13.65
N LYS A 77 -1.47 3.98 12.72
CA LYS A 77 -0.90 2.64 12.84
C LYS A 77 0.44 2.57 12.10
N ASP A 78 1.33 1.75 12.63
CA ASP A 78 2.64 1.44 12.06
C ASP A 78 2.59 0.11 11.30
N TRP A 79 3.64 -0.22 10.54
CA TRP A 79 3.74 -1.49 9.81
C TRP A 79 3.62 -2.72 10.71
N LYS A 80 4.01 -2.59 11.99
CA LYS A 80 3.92 -3.66 13.00
C LYS A 80 2.49 -4.06 13.37
N ASP A 81 1.51 -3.20 13.10
CA ASP A 81 0.10 -3.46 13.37
C ASP A 81 -0.55 -4.38 12.33
N PHE A 82 0.22 -4.82 11.33
CA PHE A 82 -0.25 -5.61 10.20
C PHE A 82 0.61 -6.86 10.04
N SER A 83 -0.04 -7.98 9.71
CA SER A 83 0.64 -9.25 9.45
C SER A 83 0.89 -9.52 7.97
N TYR A 84 0.23 -8.78 7.08
CA TYR A 84 0.25 -9.03 5.63
C TYR A 84 0.25 -7.73 4.83
N LEU A 85 0.82 -7.79 3.63
CA LEU A 85 0.99 -6.64 2.74
C LEU A 85 -0.33 -6.01 2.28
N ALA A 86 -1.29 -6.80 1.79
CA ALA A 86 -2.55 -6.29 1.28
C ALA A 86 -3.33 -5.42 2.30
N PRO A 87 -3.63 -5.88 3.54
CA PRO A 87 -4.33 -5.05 4.51
C PRO A 87 -3.51 -3.82 4.95
N PHE A 88 -2.17 -3.90 4.89
CA PHE A 88 -1.33 -2.75 5.16
C PHE A 88 -1.43 -1.69 4.05
N VAL A 89 -1.36 -2.11 2.78
CA VAL A 89 -1.50 -1.22 1.62
C VAL A 89 -2.89 -0.59 1.57
N ASP A 90 -3.96 -1.36 1.82
CA ASP A 90 -5.33 -0.84 1.86
C ASP A 90 -5.49 0.22 2.97
N TYR A 91 -4.86 0.02 4.13
CA TYR A 91 -4.82 1.03 5.18
C TYR A 91 -4.06 2.29 4.76
N LEU A 92 -2.87 2.16 4.19
CA LEU A 92 -2.10 3.33 3.74
C LEU A 92 -2.84 4.10 2.63
N GLU A 93 -3.56 3.40 1.76
CA GLU A 93 -4.41 4.01 0.74
C GLU A 93 -5.58 4.78 1.36
N ALA A 94 -6.22 4.23 2.39
CA ALA A 94 -7.22 4.96 3.15
C ALA A 94 -6.64 6.24 3.80
N VAL A 95 -5.46 6.15 4.42
CA VAL A 95 -4.74 7.32 4.96
C VAL A 95 -4.43 8.34 3.88
N GLU A 96 -3.98 7.89 2.71
CA GLU A 96 -3.68 8.77 1.58
C GLU A 96 -4.93 9.56 1.14
N ASN A 97 -6.07 8.90 1.10
CA ASN A 97 -7.36 9.45 0.66
C ASN A 97 -8.10 10.28 1.74
N THR A 98 -7.71 10.18 3.02
CA THR A 98 -8.29 11.06 4.06
C THR A 98 -7.84 12.52 3.87
N SER A 99 -8.77 13.46 3.99
CA SER A 99 -8.48 14.90 3.86
C SER A 99 -7.47 15.34 4.93
N PRO A 100 -6.51 16.24 4.62
CA PRO A 100 -5.54 16.75 5.59
C PRO A 100 -6.17 17.39 6.84
N ASP A 101 -7.41 17.86 6.75
CA ASP A 101 -8.15 18.46 7.88
C ASP A 101 -8.84 17.45 8.81
N THR A 102 -8.70 16.14 8.56
CA THR A 102 -9.33 15.13 9.41
C THR A 102 -8.55 15.03 10.73
N PRO A 103 -9.11 15.44 11.88
CA PRO A 103 -8.36 15.48 13.15
C PRO A 103 -7.87 14.09 13.54
N LYS A 104 -6.67 14.01 14.13
CA LYS A 104 -6.03 12.76 14.60
C LYS A 104 -6.85 12.01 15.67
N ASP A 105 -7.90 12.62 16.21
CA ASP A 105 -8.74 12.06 17.28
C ASP A 105 -10.13 11.60 16.85
N LYS A 106 -10.61 11.95 15.65
CA LYS A 106 -11.85 11.36 15.11
C LYS A 106 -11.49 10.11 14.33
N GLY A 107 -11.61 8.97 15.00
CA GLY A 107 -11.40 7.66 14.42
C GLY A 107 -12.24 7.46 13.16
N ALA A 108 -11.65 6.75 12.20
CA ALA A 108 -12.42 5.98 11.23
C ALA A 108 -13.20 4.92 12.00
N ASP A 109 -14.35 5.33 12.54
CA ASP A 109 -15.37 4.42 12.98
C ASP A 109 -16.05 3.88 11.71
N ASN A 110 -16.16 2.56 11.62
CA ASN A 110 -16.74 1.85 10.48
C ASN A 110 -18.11 2.44 10.09
N THR A 111 -18.27 2.89 8.85
CA THR A 111 -19.52 2.97 8.04
C THR A 111 -19.24 3.91 6.85
N LEU A 112 -19.30 3.50 5.58
CA LEU A 112 -20.53 3.28 4.81
C LEU A 112 -20.16 2.56 3.49
N PHE A 113 -20.52 1.28 3.38
CA PHE A 113 -21.00 0.78 2.09
C PHE A 113 -22.31 1.51 1.82
N MET A 114 -22.28 2.59 1.03
CA MET A 114 -23.50 3.25 0.56
C MET A 114 -24.24 2.28 -0.38
N VAL A 115 -25.28 1.63 0.15
CA VAL A 115 -26.28 0.93 -0.65
C VAL A 115 -26.99 1.96 -1.53
N PRO A 116 -27.21 1.71 -2.84
CA PRO A 116 -27.95 2.63 -3.68
C PRO A 116 -29.41 2.72 -3.22
N ARG A 117 -29.84 3.91 -2.79
CA ARG A 117 -31.22 4.20 -2.42
C ARG A 117 -32.07 4.19 -3.71
N LYS A 118 -32.89 3.17 -3.90
CA LYS A 118 -33.91 3.14 -4.97
C LYS A 118 -34.78 4.39 -4.85
N ARG A 119 -34.81 5.24 -5.90
CA ARG A 119 -35.84 6.26 -6.05
C ARG A 119 -37.15 5.54 -6.37
N GLY A 120 -38.10 5.59 -5.44
CA GLY A 120 -39.50 5.45 -5.78
C GLY A 120 -39.88 6.62 -6.70
N ARG A 121 -40.56 6.31 -7.80
CA ARG A 121 -41.21 7.29 -8.65
C ARG A 121 -42.70 7.01 -8.50
N GLU A 122 -43.39 7.90 -7.80
CA GLU A 122 -44.83 8.08 -7.93
C GLU A 122 -45.09 8.71 -9.30
N ASP A 123 -45.97 8.06 -10.07
CA ASP A 123 -47.04 8.63 -10.90
C ASP A 123 -47.83 7.46 -11.52
#